data_AF-K2DJW9-F1
#
_entry.id   AF-K2DJW9-F1
#
_cell.length_a   1.000
_cell.length_b   1.000
_cell.length_c   1.000
_cell.angle_alpha   90.00
_cell.angle_beta   90.00
_cell.angle_gamma   90.00
#
_symmetry.space_group_name_H-M   'P 1'
#
loop_
_entity.id
_entity.type
_entity.pdbx_description
1 polymer ?
#
loop_
_entity_poly.entity_id
_entity_poly.type
_entity_poly.pdbx_seq_one_letter_code
_entity_poly.pdbx_strand_id
1 'polypeptide(L)' 'MQGTSVLFGQILAVFGIVIAGTWSATQWTAAALGYQMRLGMPWFDLLGTPVYHPWRLFEWWYFFDAYAPDIFLRGGAIA' A
#
# COMPACT_ATOMS: atom_id res chain seq x y z
N MET A 1 -16.11 -31.57 -21.51
CA MET A 1 -15.35 -31.03 -20.37
C MET A 1 -14.90 -29.63 -20.76
N GLN A 2 -15.60 -28.59 -20.27
CA GLN A 2 -15.34 -27.19 -20.65
C GLN A 2 -14.27 -26.58 -19.75
N GLY A 3 -13.20 -26.06 -20.36
CA GLY A 3 -12.69 -24.73 -20.00
C GLY A 3 -11.69 -24.57 -18.85
N THR A 4 -10.66 -25.41 -18.73
CA THR A 4 -9.46 -25.11 -17.91
C THR A 4 -8.54 -24.09 -18.61
N SER A 5 -9.07 -22.97 -19.11
CA SER A 5 -8.28 -21.96 -19.85
C SER A 5 -8.38 -20.54 -19.29
N VAL A 6 -9.06 -20.32 -18.15
CA VAL A 6 -9.28 -18.96 -17.62
C VAL A 6 -9.12 -18.87 -16.09
N LEU A 7 -8.12 -19.53 -15.50
CA LEU A 7 -7.72 -19.18 -14.12
C LEU A 7 -6.62 -18.12 -14.10
N PHE A 8 -5.80 -18.02 -15.15
CA PHE A 8 -4.69 -17.07 -15.17
C PHE A 8 -5.16 -15.60 -15.14
N GLY A 9 -6.21 -15.27 -15.92
CA GLY A 9 -6.81 -13.94 -15.91
C GLY A 9 -7.44 -13.58 -14.56
N GLN A 10 -8.12 -14.53 -13.90
CA GLN A 10 -8.68 -14.31 -12.56
C GLN A 10 -7.60 -14.15 -11.50
N ILE A 11 -6.55 -14.98 -11.55
CA ILE A 11 -5.40 -14.88 -10.65
C ILE A 11 -4.76 -13.50 -10.77
N LEU A 12 -4.46 -13.05 -12.00
CA LEU A 12 -3.91 -11.73 -12.24
C LEU A 12 -4.84 -10.60 -11.77
N ALA A 13 -6.16 -10.73 -11.97
CA ALA A 13 -7.12 -9.74 -11.50
C ALA A 13 -7.12 -9.63 -9.97
N VAL A 14 -7.15 -10.76 -9.25
CA VAL A 14 -7.09 -10.77 -7.78
C VAL A 14 -5.78 -10.18 -7.28
N PHE A 15 -4.64 -10.61 -7.83
CA PHE A 15 -3.35 -10.04 -7.47
C PHE A 15 -3.27 -8.54 -7.77
N GLY A 16 -3.79 -8.09 -8.91
CA GLY A 16 -3.83 -6.69 -9.28
C GLY A 16 -4.64 -5.85 -8.29
N ILE A 17 -5.82 -6.34 -7.87
CA ILE A 17 -6.67 -5.66 -6.88
C ILE A 17 -5.98 -5.60 -5.52
N VAL A 18 -5.39 -6.70 -5.06
CA VAL A 18 -4.67 -6.75 -3.77
C VAL A 18 -3.51 -5.76 -3.77
N ILE A 19 -2.67 -5.78 -4.80
CA ILE A 19 -1.53 -4.85 -4.92
C ILE A 19 -2.03 -3.40 -4.98
N ALA A 20 -3.09 -3.11 -5.75
CA ALA A 20 -3.64 -1.77 -5.85
C ALA A 20 -4.24 -1.28 -4.51
N GLY A 21 -4.92 -2.15 -3.76
CA GLY A 21 -5.46 -1.86 -2.43
C GLY A 21 -4.34 -1.55 -1.43
N THR A 22 -3.35 -2.44 -1.33
CA THR A 22 -2.20 -2.24 -0.46
C THR A 22 -1.40 -0.98 -0.84
N TRP A 23 -1.28 -0.68 -2.13
CA TRP A 23 -0.60 0.53 -2.59
C TRP A 23 -1.37 1.80 -2.23
N SER A 24 -2.69 1.79 -2.42
CA SER A 24 -3.58 2.89 -2.05
C SER A 24 -3.53 3.15 -0.55
N ALA A 25 -3.57 2.10 0.26
CA ALA A 25 -3.40 2.16 1.71
C ALA A 25 -2.05 2.78 2.10
N THR A 26 -0.97 2.36 1.44
CA THR A 26 0.37 2.92 1.69
C THR A 26 0.42 4.41 1.38
N GLN A 27 -0.09 4.82 0.21
CA GLN A 27 -0.08 6.23 -0.18
C GLN A 27 -0.96 7.08 0.73
N TRP A 28 -2.10 6.55 1.17
CA TRP A 28 -2.96 7.21 2.15
C TRP A 28 -2.24 7.37 3.50
N THR A 29 -1.59 6.32 4.00
CA THR A 29 -0.81 6.38 5.25
C THR A 29 0.35 7.35 5.14
N ALA A 30 1.05 7.39 4.01
CA ALA A 30 2.13 8.34 3.76
C ALA A 30 1.65 9.80 3.80
N ALA A 31 0.48 10.07 3.20
CA ALA A 31 -0.17 11.37 3.23
C ALA A 31 -0.63 11.74 4.65
N ALA A 32 -1.22 10.79 5.38
CA ALA A 32 -1.66 10.98 6.76
C ALA A 32 -0.49 11.24 7.72
N LEU A 33 0.67 10.66 7.45
CA LEU A 33 1.92 10.89 8.19
C LEU A 33 2.72 12.12 7.69
N GLY A 34 2.19 12.86 6.70
CA GLY A 34 2.76 14.11 6.21
C GLY A 34 4.08 13.95 5.45
N TYR A 35 4.32 12.81 4.81
CA TYR A 35 5.52 12.55 4.01
C TYR A 35 6.84 12.84 4.75
N GLN A 36 6.88 12.54 6.04
CA GLN A 36 8.06 12.74 6.88
C GLN A 36 9.29 12.00 6.34
N MET A 37 10.48 12.61 6.41
CA MET A 37 11.74 12.00 5.95
C MET A 37 12.03 10.65 6.62
N ARG A 38 11.50 10.41 7.83
CA ARG A 38 11.64 9.15 8.57
C ARG A 38 10.95 7.95 7.91
N LEU A 39 10.00 8.18 6.98
CA LEU A 39 9.36 7.12 6.20
C LEU A 39 10.32 6.46 5.20
N GLY A 40 11.50 7.06 4.99
CA GLY A 40 12.52 6.61 4.06
C GLY A 40 12.38 7.27 2.69
N MET A 41 13.24 6.83 1.78
CA MET A 41 13.32 7.39 0.44
C MET A 41 12.10 6.94 -0.39
N PRO A 42 11.38 7.86 -1.05
CA PRO A 42 10.30 7.50 -1.95
C PRO A 42 10.86 6.73 -3.15
N TRP A 43 10.02 5.89 -3.74
CA TRP A 43 10.35 5.16 -4.95
C TRP A 43 10.51 6.12 -6.13
N PHE A 44 9.57 7.05 -6.27
CA PHE A 44 9.63 8.15 -7.22
C PHE A 44 8.78 9.33 -6.72
N ASP A 45 9.00 10.50 -7.31
CA ASP A 45 8.16 11.67 -7.08
C ASP A 45 7.18 11.82 -8.26
N LEU A 46 5.90 11.99 -7.94
CA LEU A 46 4.84 12.23 -8.92
C LEU A 46 4.17 13.58 -8.61
N LEU A 47 4.39 14.57 -9.47
CA LEU A 47 3.79 15.91 -9.33
C LEU A 47 4.09 16.58 -7.96
N GLY A 48 5.29 16.36 -7.40
CA GLY A 48 5.67 16.87 -6.07
C GLY A 48 5.16 16.01 -4.91
N THR A 49 4.55 14.86 -5.20
CA THR A 49 4.06 13.91 -4.20
C THR A 49 4.96 12.67 -4.17
N PRO A 50 5.59 12.34 -3.04
CA PRO A 50 6.42 11.16 -2.95
C PRO A 50 5.56 9.88 -3.00
N VAL A 51 5.92 8.99 -3.93
CA VAL A 51 5.28 7.71 -4.12
C VAL A 51 6.14 6.61 -3.52
N TYR A 52 5.55 5.79 -2.65
CA TYR A 52 6.20 4.70 -1.96
C TYR A 52 5.80 3.36 -2.53
N HIS A 53 6.58 2.33 -2.23
CA HIS A 53 6.25 0.96 -2.60
C HIS A 53 5.08 0.42 -1.76
N PRO A 54 4.21 -0.44 -2.32
CA PRO A 54 3.04 -0.96 -1.63
C PRO A 54 3.34 -1.71 -0.32
N TRP A 55 4.52 -2.33 -0.16
CA TRP A 55 4.87 -3.04 1.08
C TRP A 55 5.37 -2.13 2.21
N ARG A 56 5.63 -0.84 1.96
CA ARG A 56 6.14 0.09 2.98
C ARG A 56 5.16 0.26 4.15
N LEU A 57 3.85 0.10 3.91
CA LEU A 57 2.84 0.12 4.95
C LEU A 57 3.18 -0.83 6.11
N PHE A 58 3.63 -2.04 5.84
CA PHE A 58 3.94 -3.04 6.86
C PHE A 58 5.17 -2.65 7.70
N GLU A 59 6.21 -2.12 7.05
CA GLU A 59 7.39 -1.61 7.74
C GLU A 59 7.02 -0.44 8.66
N TRP A 60 6.23 0.50 8.15
CA TRP A 60 5.79 1.65 8.93
C TRP A 60 4.87 1.25 10.06
N TRP A 61 4.00 0.28 9.85
CA TRP A 61 3.17 -0.29 10.90
C TRP A 61 4.06 -0.80 12.04
N TYR A 62 5.07 -1.62 11.73
CA TYR A 62 5.97 -2.15 12.75
C TYR A 62 6.70 -1.04 13.55
N PHE A 63 7.18 0.02 12.88
CA PHE A 63 7.98 1.06 13.53
C PHE A 63 7.17 2.18 14.19
N PHE A 64 6.03 2.57 13.60
CA PHE A 64 5.33 3.81 13.93
C PHE A 64 3.95 3.60 14.55
N ASP A 65 3.40 2.38 14.54
CA ASP A 65 2.06 2.10 15.08
C ASP A 65 1.88 2.52 16.54
N ALA A 66 2.91 2.34 17.36
CA ALA A 66 2.90 2.80 18.75
C ALA A 66 2.72 4.32 18.90
N TYR A 67 3.03 5.12 17.86
CA TYR A 67 2.94 6.57 17.88
C TYR A 67 1.67 7.11 17.22
N ALA A 68 1.09 6.38 16.26
CA ALA A 68 -0.08 6.82 15.51
C ALA A 68 -1.02 5.65 15.15
N PRO A 69 -1.52 4.90 16.15
CA PRO A 69 -2.25 3.65 15.91
C PRO A 69 -3.52 3.86 15.08
N ASP A 70 -4.22 4.99 15.25
CA ASP A 70 -5.43 5.31 14.48
C ASP A 70 -5.16 5.45 12.97
N ILE A 71 -3.97 5.91 12.58
CA ILE A 71 -3.58 6.03 11.18
C ILE A 71 -3.36 4.63 10.60
N PHE A 72 -2.65 3.77 11.32
CA PHE A 72 -2.38 2.40 10.85
C PHE A 72 -3.62 1.51 10.86
N LEU A 73 -4.53 1.69 11.81
CA LEU A 73 -5.86 1.05 11.80
C LEU A 73 -6.65 1.40 10.54
N ARG A 74 -6.67 2.69 10.16
CA ARG A 74 -7.36 3.14 8.93
C ARG A 74 -6.63 2.69 7.68
N GLY A 75 -5.30 2.80 7.64
CA GLY A 75 -4.48 2.33 6.53
C GLY A 75 -4.66 0.82 6.30
N GLY A 76 -4.62 0.04 7.37
CA GLY A 76 -4.88 -1.40 7.33
C GLY A 76 -6.31 -1.76 6.91
N ALA A 77 -7.31 -0.93 7.19
CA ALA A 77 -8.67 -1.12 6.71
C ALA A 77 -8.86 -0.82 5.21
N ILE A 78 -7.92 -0.08 4.59
CA ILE A 78 -7.91 0.20 3.15
C ILE A 78 -7.18 -0.90 2.36
N ALA A 79 -6.19 -1.55 2.99
CA ALA A 79 -5.35 -2.58 2.38
C ALA A 79 -6.10 -3.91 2.19
#